data_AF-A0A5C5WTK5-F1
#
_entry.id   AF-A0A5C5WTK5-F1
#
_cell.length_a   1.000
_cell.length_b   1.000
_cell.length_c   1.000
_cell.angle_alpha   90.00
_cell.angle_beta   90.00
_cell.angle_gamma   90.00
#
_symmetry.space_group_name_H-M   'P 1'
#
loop_
_entity.id
_entity.type
_entity.pdbx_description
1 polymer ?
#
loop_
_entity_poly.entity_id
_entity_poly.type
_entity_poly.pdbx_seq_one_letter_code
_entity_poly.pdbx_strand_id
1 'polypeptide(L)'
;MHRTLLLTLIVISSTALANEPANRKHLQTERRDAALESITARLDSNSSSNMLAVLGDAQLRAGKYDEAVNTFERVITADPESEPHLWQYGIALFFAQRYADGKQLFEKHRIVNPHDVENAAWHFLCVAKASDVEQARKILLPAPDDRRAPMKEILERLPGGSDQAIVDRMNQLHDVNASFYGNLYIGLIADAEGDKDTAKRYIRLAAETPLSHYMADVARVYDQWLEDK
;
A
#
# COMPACT_ATOMS: atom_id res chain seq x y z
N MET A 1 32.17 -27.40 -47.73
CA MET A 1 31.01 -26.71 -47.12
C MET A 1 30.70 -27.33 -45.78
N HIS A 2 31.28 -26.87 -44.66
CA HIS A 2 30.77 -27.17 -43.31
C HIS A 2 30.80 -25.86 -42.52
N ARG A 3 29.63 -25.27 -42.28
CA ARG A 3 29.42 -24.10 -41.42
C ARG A 3 29.19 -24.64 -40.01
N THR A 4 30.16 -24.45 -39.12
CA THR A 4 30.00 -24.71 -37.70
C THR A 4 29.14 -23.59 -37.11
N LEU A 5 27.91 -23.91 -36.69
CA LEU A 5 27.08 -23.01 -35.89
C LEU A 5 27.69 -22.95 -34.47
N LEU A 6 28.21 -21.80 -34.08
CA LEU A 6 28.52 -21.52 -32.68
C LEU A 6 27.19 -21.20 -31.96
N LEU A 7 26.72 -22.10 -31.10
CA LEU A 7 25.72 -21.76 -30.10
C LEU A 7 26.41 -20.96 -28.99
N THR A 8 26.19 -19.65 -28.97
CA THR A 8 26.55 -18.79 -27.85
C THR A 8 25.58 -19.05 -26.70
N LEU A 9 26.01 -19.82 -25.71
CA LEU A 9 25.26 -20.00 -24.46
C LEU A 9 25.31 -18.68 -23.69
N ILE A 10 24.20 -17.92 -23.67
CA ILE A 10 24.09 -16.71 -22.85
C ILE A 10 23.95 -17.17 -21.39
N VAL A 11 25.00 -17.00 -20.60
CA VAL A 11 24.94 -17.19 -19.15
C VAL A 11 24.27 -15.96 -18.56
N ILE A 12 22.95 -16.02 -18.39
CA ILE A 12 22.20 -14.99 -17.66
C ILE A 12 22.54 -15.17 -16.18
N SER A 13 23.05 -14.13 -15.52
CA SER A 13 23.36 -14.18 -14.08
C SER A 13 22.07 -14.39 -13.27
N SER A 14 22.17 -15.06 -12.13
CA SER A 14 21.04 -15.23 -11.19
C SER A 14 20.40 -13.90 -10.79
N THR A 15 21.19 -12.83 -10.75
CA THR A 15 20.74 -11.46 -10.49
C THR A 15 19.89 -10.86 -11.63
N ALA A 16 20.18 -11.19 -12.89
CA ALA A 16 19.39 -10.76 -14.03
C ALA A 16 18.08 -11.55 -14.13
N LEU A 17 18.10 -12.86 -13.84
CA LEU A 17 16.89 -13.67 -13.75
C LEU A 17 15.95 -13.22 -12.62
N ALA A 18 16.49 -12.84 -11.45
CA ALA A 18 15.69 -12.29 -10.35
C ALA A 18 15.07 -10.91 -10.66
N ASN A 19 15.61 -10.19 -11.65
CA ASN A 19 15.12 -8.87 -12.05
C ASN A 19 14.03 -8.88 -13.13
N GLU A 20 13.75 -10.04 -13.74
CA GLU A 20 12.58 -10.21 -14.61
C GLU A 20 11.29 -9.93 -13.82
N PRO A 21 10.34 -9.12 -14.34
CA PRO A 21 9.14 -8.70 -13.61
C PRO A 21 8.33 -9.87 -13.02
N ALA A 22 8.17 -10.95 -13.79
CA ALA A 22 7.46 -12.15 -13.35
C ALA A 22 8.17 -12.86 -12.19
N ASN A 23 9.50 -13.01 -12.28
CA ASN A 23 10.30 -13.61 -11.21
C ASN A 23 10.32 -12.74 -9.96
N ARG A 24 10.41 -11.42 -10.12
CA ARG A 24 10.32 -10.47 -9.01
C ARG A 24 8.98 -10.58 -8.28
N LYS A 25 7.86 -10.58 -9.01
CA LYS A 25 6.51 -10.70 -8.43
C LYS A 25 6.36 -12.01 -7.65
N HIS A 26 6.87 -13.12 -8.21
CA HIS A 26 6.87 -14.42 -7.54
C HIS A 26 7.68 -14.40 -6.24
N LEU A 27 8.95 -13.97 -6.29
CA LEU A 27 9.83 -13.88 -5.12
C LEU A 27 9.28 -12.96 -4.02
N GLN A 28 8.62 -11.86 -4.41
CA GLN A 28 7.98 -10.96 -3.45
C GLN A 28 6.78 -11.60 -2.75
N THR A 29 6.00 -12.38 -3.49
CA THR A 29 4.87 -13.16 -2.92
C THR A 29 5.38 -14.20 -1.95
N GLU A 30 6.35 -15.02 -2.36
CA GLU A 30 6.98 -16.02 -1.49
C GLU A 30 7.59 -15.40 -0.23
N ARG A 31 8.25 -14.25 -0.35
CA ARG A 31 8.80 -13.52 0.81
C ARG A 31 7.72 -13.11 1.80
N ARG A 32 6.55 -12.65 1.33
CA ARG A 32 5.43 -12.20 2.17
C ARG A 32 4.79 -13.39 2.88
N ASP A 33 4.60 -14.50 2.17
CA ASP A 33 4.02 -15.72 2.72
C ASP A 33 4.94 -16.37 3.75
N ALA A 34 6.24 -16.48 3.45
CA ALA A 34 7.23 -17.01 4.38
C ALA A 34 7.35 -16.16 5.66
N ALA A 35 7.23 -14.84 5.54
CA ALA A 35 7.22 -13.94 6.70
C ALA A 35 5.98 -14.20 7.60
N LEU A 36 4.81 -14.36 6.99
CA LEU A 36 3.59 -14.69 7.72
C LEU A 36 3.68 -16.06 8.42
N GLU A 37 4.19 -17.07 7.73
CA GLU A 37 4.39 -18.41 8.30
C GLU A 37 5.33 -18.37 9.50
N SER A 38 6.47 -17.67 9.36
CA SER A 38 7.45 -17.52 10.44
C SER A 38 6.88 -16.80 11.67
N ILE A 39 6.07 -15.76 11.48
CA ILE A 39 5.40 -15.06 12.58
C ILE A 39 4.37 -15.97 13.24
N THR A 40 3.55 -16.67 12.43
CA THR A 40 2.51 -17.57 12.92
C THR A 40 3.09 -18.71 13.75
N ALA A 41 4.22 -19.29 13.33
CA ALA A 41 4.90 -20.36 14.05
C ALA A 41 5.44 -19.95 15.44
N ARG A 42 5.55 -18.65 15.71
CA ARG A 42 6.03 -18.10 17.00
C ARG A 42 4.89 -17.72 17.94
N LEU A 43 3.63 -17.81 17.48
CA LEU A 43 2.47 -17.48 18.30
C LEU A 43 2.10 -18.62 19.24
N ASP A 44 1.62 -18.22 20.41
CA ASP A 44 1.03 -19.08 21.42
C ASP A 44 -0.17 -18.39 22.08
N SER A 45 -0.80 -19.06 23.04
CA SER A 45 -1.98 -18.52 23.75
C SER A 45 -1.69 -17.30 24.62
N ASN A 46 -0.42 -17.01 24.92
CA ASN A 46 0.03 -15.91 25.79
C ASN A 46 0.70 -14.78 25.00
N SER A 47 0.59 -14.80 23.67
CA SER A 47 1.21 -13.81 22.80
C SER A 47 0.67 -12.41 23.09
N SER A 48 1.59 -11.45 23.24
CA SER A 48 1.26 -10.07 23.59
C SER A 48 0.49 -9.35 22.49
N SER A 49 -0.21 -8.26 22.84
CA SER A 49 -0.86 -7.35 21.90
C SER A 49 0.11 -6.87 20.80
N ASN A 50 1.37 -6.59 21.17
CA ASN A 50 2.42 -6.23 20.22
C ASN A 50 2.72 -7.34 19.19
N MET A 51 2.76 -8.61 19.62
CA MET A 51 2.98 -9.73 18.69
C MET A 51 1.75 -9.95 17.79
N LEU A 52 0.55 -9.73 18.31
CA LEU A 52 -0.67 -9.74 17.51
C LEU A 52 -0.68 -8.60 16.47
N ALA A 53 -0.21 -7.40 16.81
CA ALA A 53 -0.07 -6.31 15.83
C ALA A 53 0.91 -6.68 14.70
N VAL A 54 2.02 -7.34 15.03
CA VAL A 54 2.98 -7.87 14.03
C VAL A 54 2.33 -8.93 13.13
N LEU A 55 1.47 -9.79 13.69
CA LEU A 55 0.69 -10.75 12.89
C LEU A 55 -0.29 -10.04 11.96
N GLY A 56 -1.05 -9.06 12.45
CA GLY A 56 -2.01 -8.30 11.65
C GLY A 56 -1.33 -7.61 10.46
N ASP A 57 -0.17 -6.99 10.70
CA ASP A 57 0.67 -6.40 9.67
C ASP A 57 1.11 -7.42 8.61
N ALA A 58 1.53 -8.61 9.05
CA ALA A 58 1.96 -9.68 8.14
C ALA A 58 0.80 -10.28 7.35
N GLN A 59 -0.37 -10.44 7.97
CA GLN A 59 -1.59 -10.90 7.30
C GLN A 59 -2.05 -9.91 6.23
N LEU A 60 -2.10 -8.62 6.54
CA LEU A 60 -2.42 -7.58 5.57
C LEU A 60 -1.41 -7.61 4.43
N ARG A 61 -0.11 -7.63 4.75
CA ARG A 61 0.94 -7.76 3.73
C ARG A 61 0.85 -9.06 2.97
N ALA A 62 0.24 -10.14 3.44
CA ALA A 62 0.01 -11.35 2.66
C ALA A 62 -1.30 -11.31 1.83
N GLY A 63 -2.02 -10.18 1.83
CA GLY A 63 -3.33 -10.06 1.17
C GLY A 63 -4.48 -10.68 1.95
N LYS A 64 -4.25 -11.12 3.20
CA LYS A 64 -5.25 -11.70 4.09
C LYS A 64 -5.89 -10.63 4.96
N TYR A 65 -6.50 -9.63 4.33
CA TYR A 65 -7.01 -8.44 5.02
C TYR A 65 -8.16 -8.73 5.99
N ASP A 66 -9.03 -9.72 5.73
CA ASP A 66 -10.07 -10.12 6.69
C ASP A 66 -9.48 -10.74 7.96
N GLU A 67 -8.44 -11.58 7.81
CA GLU A 67 -7.71 -12.12 8.95
C GLU A 67 -6.98 -11.01 9.72
N ALA A 68 -6.36 -10.07 9.00
CA ALA A 68 -5.68 -8.92 9.58
C ALA A 68 -6.64 -8.07 10.44
N VAL A 69 -7.84 -7.77 9.92
CA VAL A 69 -8.89 -7.05 10.65
C VAL A 69 -9.23 -7.76 11.97
N ASN A 70 -9.53 -9.06 11.93
CA ASN A 70 -9.82 -9.85 13.13
C ASN A 70 -8.66 -9.82 14.14
N THR A 71 -7.41 -9.86 13.66
CA THR A 71 -6.23 -9.79 14.52
C THR A 71 -6.09 -8.41 15.17
N PHE A 72 -6.27 -7.31 14.43
CA PHE A 72 -6.20 -5.97 14.98
C PHE A 72 -7.34 -5.69 15.98
N GLU A 73 -8.54 -6.20 15.76
CA GLU A 73 -9.63 -6.09 16.74
C GLU A 73 -9.29 -6.78 18.08
N ARG A 74 -8.53 -7.88 18.03
CA ARG A 74 -7.98 -8.51 19.25
C ARG A 74 -6.90 -7.66 19.92
N VAL A 75 -6.08 -6.94 19.15
CA VAL A 75 -5.11 -5.97 19.71
C VAL A 75 -5.86 -4.89 20.48
N ILE A 76 -6.87 -4.28 19.87
CA ILE A 76 -7.66 -3.19 20.46
C ILE A 76 -8.47 -3.69 21.67
N THR A 77 -8.97 -4.93 21.64
CA THR A 77 -9.65 -5.53 22.80
C THR A 77 -8.72 -5.68 24.00
N ALA A 78 -7.45 -6.03 23.76
CA ALA A 78 -6.45 -6.20 24.81
C ALA A 78 -5.86 -4.86 25.28
N ASP A 79 -5.71 -3.90 24.37
CA ASP A 79 -5.14 -2.58 24.62
C ASP A 79 -5.87 -1.51 23.78
N PRO A 80 -6.98 -0.94 24.29
CA PRO A 80 -7.78 0.05 23.56
C PRO A 80 -7.00 1.32 23.19
N GLU A 81 -6.02 1.73 24.00
CA GLU A 81 -5.22 2.94 23.77
C GLU A 81 -4.26 2.78 22.59
N SER A 82 -4.03 1.55 22.12
CA SER A 82 -3.21 1.28 20.93
C SER A 82 -3.91 1.65 19.62
N GLU A 83 -5.24 1.77 19.60
CA GLU A 83 -6.03 1.94 18.36
C GLU A 83 -5.53 3.10 17.48
N PRO A 84 -5.27 4.32 17.99
CA PRO A 84 -4.77 5.42 17.16
C PRO A 84 -3.40 5.15 16.54
N HIS A 85 -2.64 4.16 17.01
CA HIS A 85 -1.32 3.81 16.49
C HIS A 85 -1.37 2.74 15.38
N LEU A 86 -2.53 2.13 15.13
CA LEU A 86 -2.71 1.02 14.19
C LEU A 86 -3.19 1.50 12.81
N TRP A 87 -2.42 2.35 12.12
CA TRP A 87 -2.81 2.81 10.78
C TRP A 87 -2.93 1.67 9.75
N GLN A 88 -2.18 0.58 9.94
CA GLN A 88 -2.27 -0.65 9.16
C GLN A 88 -3.67 -1.29 9.25
N TYR A 89 -4.32 -1.18 10.41
CA TYR A 89 -5.70 -1.65 10.58
C TYR A 89 -6.66 -0.86 9.68
N GLY A 90 -6.42 0.44 9.46
CA GLY A 90 -7.24 1.27 8.56
C GLY A 90 -7.16 0.83 7.12
N ILE A 91 -5.95 0.46 6.68
CA ILE A 91 -5.71 -0.11 5.35
C ILE A 91 -6.38 -1.49 5.23
N ALA A 92 -6.29 -2.33 6.27
CA ALA A 92 -6.96 -3.63 6.28
C ALA A 92 -8.49 -3.49 6.20
N LEU A 93 -9.06 -2.53 6.94
CA LEU A 93 -10.49 -2.20 6.89
C LEU A 93 -10.92 -1.75 5.49
N PHE A 94 -10.10 -0.95 4.80
CA PHE A 94 -10.38 -0.59 3.41
C PHE A 94 -10.50 -1.82 2.50
N PHE A 95 -9.52 -2.74 2.53
CA PHE A 95 -9.54 -3.92 1.67
C PHE A 95 -10.69 -4.88 2.03
N ALA A 96 -11.03 -4.98 3.32
CA ALA A 96 -12.20 -5.68 3.83
C ALA A 96 -13.53 -4.95 3.54
N GLN A 97 -13.51 -3.82 2.81
CA GLN A 97 -14.67 -3.01 2.44
C GLN A 97 -15.43 -2.41 3.64
N ARG A 98 -14.78 -2.32 4.80
CA ARG A 98 -15.29 -1.66 6.01
C ARG A 98 -14.90 -0.19 6.01
N TYR A 99 -15.31 0.53 4.97
CA TYR A 99 -14.86 1.89 4.67
C TYR A 99 -15.21 2.91 5.77
N ALA A 100 -16.38 2.79 6.39
CA ALA A 100 -16.80 3.68 7.48
C ALA A 100 -15.91 3.53 8.72
N ASP A 101 -15.50 2.30 9.04
CA ASP A 101 -14.59 2.02 10.15
C ASP A 101 -13.18 2.52 9.83
N GLY A 102 -12.70 2.27 8.60
CA GLY A 102 -11.40 2.77 8.12
C GLY A 102 -11.31 4.29 8.20
N LYS A 103 -12.36 5.01 7.79
CA LYS A 103 -12.48 6.46 7.96
C LYS A 103 -12.25 6.87 9.42
N GLN A 104 -13.02 6.31 10.36
CA GLN A 104 -12.93 6.67 11.77
C GLN A 104 -11.53 6.41 12.33
N LEU A 105 -10.90 5.32 11.91
CA LEU A 105 -9.56 4.98 12.36
C LEU A 105 -8.50 5.96 11.87
N PHE A 106 -8.56 6.41 10.61
CA PHE A 106 -7.62 7.43 10.10
C PHE A 106 -7.87 8.82 10.71
N GLU A 107 -9.11 9.15 11.10
CA GLU A 107 -9.43 10.33 11.90
C GLU A 107 -8.74 10.26 13.27
N LYS A 108 -8.76 9.08 13.93
CA LYS A 108 -8.01 8.83 15.17
C LYS A 108 -6.51 8.87 14.95
N HIS A 109 -5.97 8.19 13.93
CA HIS A 109 -4.53 8.09 13.69
C HIS A 109 -3.85 9.45 13.46
N ARG A 110 -4.57 10.40 12.87
CA ARG A 110 -4.05 11.77 12.67
C ARG A 110 -3.54 12.43 13.95
N ILE A 111 -4.07 12.09 15.13
CA ILE A 111 -3.58 12.66 16.41
C ILE A 111 -2.15 12.19 16.73
N VAL A 112 -1.76 11.02 16.24
CA VAL A 112 -0.43 10.42 16.43
C VAL A 112 0.57 10.97 15.41
N ASN A 113 0.15 11.09 14.15
CA ASN A 113 0.99 11.61 13.07
C ASN A 113 0.24 12.66 12.22
N PRO A 114 0.23 13.93 12.66
CA PRO A 114 -0.58 14.97 12.01
C PRO A 114 -0.02 15.46 10.67
N HIS A 115 1.18 15.02 10.29
CA HIS A 115 1.88 15.43 9.07
C HIS A 115 1.85 14.35 7.98
N ASP A 116 1.20 13.22 8.22
CA ASP A 116 1.21 12.10 7.28
C ASP A 116 0.20 12.27 6.16
N VAL A 117 0.70 12.56 4.96
CA VAL A 117 -0.14 12.66 3.76
C VAL A 117 -0.72 11.29 3.37
N GLU A 118 -0.05 10.18 3.72
CA GLU A 118 -0.58 8.84 3.48
C GLU A 118 -1.88 8.62 4.25
N ASN A 119 -1.90 8.93 5.55
CA ASN A 119 -3.12 8.92 6.36
C ASN A 119 -4.25 9.76 5.75
N ALA A 120 -3.95 10.96 5.25
CA ALA A 120 -4.95 11.81 4.60
C ALA A 120 -5.51 11.19 3.31
N ALA A 121 -4.66 10.57 2.49
CA ALA A 121 -5.06 9.91 1.26
C ALA A 121 -5.90 8.65 1.52
N TRP A 122 -5.51 7.80 2.47
CA TRP A 122 -6.28 6.61 2.85
C TRP A 122 -7.62 6.98 3.50
N HIS A 123 -7.67 8.03 4.31
CA HIS A 123 -8.92 8.60 4.81
C HIS A 123 -9.82 9.05 3.65
N PHE A 124 -9.28 9.83 2.71
CA PHE A 124 -10.00 10.30 1.53
C PHE A 124 -10.62 9.14 0.74
N LEU A 125 -9.84 8.09 0.47
CA LEU A 125 -10.31 6.88 -0.19
C LEU A 125 -11.46 6.21 0.57
N CYS A 126 -11.32 6.03 1.89
CA CYS A 126 -12.38 5.45 2.71
C CYS A 126 -13.67 6.27 2.68
N VAL A 127 -13.58 7.59 2.76
CA VAL A 127 -14.77 8.47 2.65
C VAL A 127 -15.41 8.34 1.27
N ALA A 128 -14.60 8.37 0.20
CA ALA A 128 -15.11 8.28 -1.16
C ALA A 128 -15.83 6.96 -1.42
N LYS A 129 -15.29 5.83 -0.92
CA LYS A 129 -15.92 4.51 -1.04
C LYS A 129 -17.14 4.32 -0.14
N ALA A 130 -17.14 4.93 1.05
CA ALA A 130 -18.29 4.89 1.96
C ALA A 130 -19.43 5.82 1.53
N SER A 131 -19.13 6.86 0.75
CA SER A 131 -20.07 7.89 0.34
C SER A 131 -19.81 8.27 -1.11
N ASP A 132 -19.08 9.36 -1.35
CA ASP A 132 -18.70 9.83 -2.68
C ASP A 132 -17.48 10.75 -2.59
N VAL A 133 -16.88 11.03 -3.74
CA VAL A 133 -15.68 11.86 -3.85
C VAL A 133 -15.92 13.31 -3.41
N GLU A 134 -17.13 13.84 -3.60
CA GLU A 134 -17.46 15.21 -3.22
C GLU A 134 -17.46 15.38 -1.70
N GLN A 135 -17.99 14.40 -0.97
CA GLN A 135 -17.91 14.36 0.48
C GLN A 135 -16.47 14.17 0.94
N ALA A 136 -15.69 13.29 0.29
CA ALA A 136 -14.28 13.09 0.62
C ALA A 136 -13.46 14.39 0.51
N ARG A 137 -13.72 15.21 -0.52
CA ARG A 137 -13.09 16.53 -0.69
C ARG A 137 -13.47 17.54 0.39
N LYS A 138 -14.69 17.46 0.95
CA LYS A 138 -15.16 18.39 2.00
C LYS A 138 -14.54 18.12 3.36
N ILE A 139 -14.19 16.88 3.67
CA ILE A 139 -13.67 16.48 4.99
C ILE A 139 -12.22 15.99 4.95
N LEU A 140 -11.40 16.60 4.09
CA LEU A 140 -9.98 16.28 4.00
C LEU A 140 -9.25 16.48 5.32
N LEU A 141 -8.46 15.49 5.70
CA LEU A 141 -7.54 15.61 6.81
C LEU A 141 -6.34 16.46 6.36
N PRO A 142 -5.98 17.53 7.08
CA PRO A 142 -4.77 18.28 6.78
C PRO A 142 -3.54 17.47 7.23
N ALA A 143 -2.49 17.53 6.41
CA ALA A 143 -1.20 16.89 6.66
C ALA A 143 -0.06 17.83 6.23
N PRO A 144 0.16 18.97 6.93
CA PRO A 144 1.14 19.96 6.52
C PRO A 144 2.57 19.41 6.66
N ASP A 145 3.51 19.96 5.89
CA ASP A 145 4.95 19.77 6.08
C ASP A 145 5.49 18.33 5.98
N ASP A 146 4.79 17.43 5.27
CA ASP A 146 5.37 16.14 4.89
C ASP A 146 6.56 16.37 3.93
N ARG A 147 7.76 16.04 4.41
CA ARG A 147 9.01 16.29 3.68
C ARG A 147 9.30 15.26 2.60
N ARG A 148 8.56 14.15 2.56
CA ARG A 148 8.75 13.10 1.56
C ARG A 148 8.23 13.59 0.21
N ALA A 149 8.91 13.21 -0.87
CA ALA A 149 8.39 13.46 -2.21
C ALA A 149 7.57 12.27 -2.71
N PRO A 150 6.46 12.47 -3.43
CA PRO A 150 5.85 13.75 -3.84
C PRO A 150 4.64 14.16 -2.96
N MET A 151 4.80 14.14 -1.63
CA MET A 151 3.64 14.25 -0.70
C MET A 151 2.94 15.61 -0.75
N LYS A 152 3.68 16.68 -1.04
CA LYS A 152 3.08 18.00 -1.24
C LYS A 152 2.10 17.98 -2.42
N GLU A 153 2.54 17.47 -3.57
CA GLU A 153 1.72 17.42 -4.78
C GLU A 153 0.53 16.46 -4.62
N ILE A 154 0.72 15.36 -3.87
CA ILE A 154 -0.37 14.44 -3.50
C ILE A 154 -1.42 15.16 -2.64
N LEU A 155 -1.00 15.90 -1.61
CA LEU A 155 -1.92 16.64 -0.74
C LEU A 155 -2.71 17.70 -1.52
N GLU A 156 -2.07 18.38 -2.48
CA GLU A 156 -2.71 19.34 -3.39
C GLU A 156 -3.66 18.66 -4.39
N ARG A 157 -3.43 17.37 -4.72
CA ARG A 157 -4.29 16.58 -5.63
C ARG A 157 -5.61 16.16 -4.99
N LEU A 158 -5.62 15.84 -3.69
CA LEU A 158 -6.82 15.40 -2.96
C LEU A 158 -8.05 16.34 -3.09
N PRO A 159 -7.93 17.68 -2.94
CA PRO A 159 -9.07 18.58 -3.14
C PRO A 159 -9.43 18.83 -4.60
N GLY A 160 -8.62 18.38 -5.57
CA GLY A 160 -8.88 18.55 -7.02
C GLY A 160 -7.76 19.16 -7.83
N GLY A 161 -6.52 19.08 -7.33
CA GLY A 161 -5.34 19.38 -8.13
C GLY A 161 -5.17 18.42 -9.33
N SER A 162 -4.03 18.51 -10.00
CA SER A 162 -3.73 17.72 -11.20
C SER A 162 -2.74 16.60 -10.92
N ASP A 163 -2.97 15.42 -11.52
CA ASP A 163 -2.00 14.33 -11.51
C ASP A 163 -0.67 14.74 -12.16
N GLN A 164 -0.70 15.70 -13.08
CA GLN A 164 0.50 16.18 -13.78
C GLN A 164 1.54 16.74 -12.81
N ALA A 165 1.13 17.41 -11.73
CA ALA A 165 2.08 17.94 -10.75
C ALA A 165 2.85 16.80 -10.04
N ILE A 166 2.16 15.69 -9.74
CA ILE A 166 2.78 14.50 -9.15
C ILE A 166 3.75 13.87 -10.16
N VAL A 167 3.33 13.71 -11.42
CA VAL A 167 4.17 13.14 -12.50
C VAL A 167 5.40 14.00 -12.77
N ASP A 168 5.25 15.32 -12.83
CA ASP A 168 6.36 16.25 -13.02
C ASP A 168 7.36 16.14 -11.87
N ARG A 169 6.87 16.03 -10.63
CA ARG A 169 7.72 15.86 -9.46
C ARG A 169 8.49 14.54 -9.48
N MET A 170 7.83 13.44 -9.86
CA MET A 170 8.49 12.13 -10.05
C MET A 170 9.61 12.23 -11.10
N ASN A 171 9.31 12.83 -12.26
CA ASN A 171 10.25 12.99 -13.36
C ASN A 171 11.42 13.91 -12.99
N GLN A 172 11.21 14.94 -12.19
CA GLN A 172 12.27 15.84 -11.74
C GLN A 172 13.29 15.13 -10.84
N LEU A 173 12.83 14.25 -9.95
CA LEU A 173 13.67 13.63 -8.93
C LEU A 173 14.41 12.38 -9.43
N HIS A 174 13.83 11.65 -10.39
CA HIS A 174 14.34 10.35 -10.84
C HIS A 174 14.60 9.37 -9.67
N ASP A 175 13.83 9.49 -8.59
CA ASP A 175 13.94 8.67 -7.38
C ASP A 175 12.88 7.55 -7.38
N VAL A 176 13.30 6.36 -6.96
CA VAL A 176 12.43 5.18 -6.95
C VAL A 176 11.32 5.28 -5.90
N ASN A 177 11.56 5.93 -4.76
CA ASN A 177 10.52 6.12 -3.74
C ASN A 177 9.52 7.18 -4.21
N ALA A 178 9.98 8.30 -4.76
CA ALA A 178 9.12 9.33 -5.31
C ALA A 178 8.22 8.76 -6.43
N SER A 179 8.79 7.95 -7.32
CA SER A 179 8.04 7.26 -8.38
C SER A 179 7.02 6.27 -7.81
N PHE A 180 7.42 5.50 -6.79
CA PHE A 180 6.53 4.56 -6.12
C PHE A 180 5.33 5.27 -5.47
N TYR A 181 5.57 6.27 -4.63
CA TYR A 181 4.51 6.96 -3.91
C TYR A 181 3.63 7.80 -4.85
N GLY A 182 4.21 8.44 -5.87
CA GLY A 182 3.43 9.17 -6.87
C GLY A 182 2.49 8.24 -7.64
N ASN A 183 2.99 7.08 -8.11
CA ASN A 183 2.13 6.09 -8.77
C ASN A 183 1.06 5.53 -7.83
N LEU A 184 1.43 5.17 -6.59
CA LEU A 184 0.48 4.65 -5.61
C LEU A 184 -0.68 5.63 -5.38
N TYR A 185 -0.37 6.90 -5.16
CA TYR A 185 -1.39 7.87 -4.78
C TYR A 185 -2.17 8.45 -5.96
N ILE A 186 -1.62 8.51 -7.18
CA ILE A 186 -2.44 8.75 -8.39
C ILE A 186 -3.46 7.62 -8.54
N GLY A 187 -3.02 6.36 -8.45
CA GLY A 187 -3.91 5.20 -8.58
C GLY A 187 -4.99 5.15 -7.51
N LEU A 188 -4.62 5.47 -6.26
CA LEU A 188 -5.56 5.53 -5.13
C LEU A 188 -6.61 6.63 -5.31
N ILE A 189 -6.21 7.82 -5.76
CA ILE A 189 -7.13 8.95 -5.97
C ILE A 189 -8.07 8.65 -7.15
N ALA A 190 -7.55 8.06 -8.23
CA ALA A 190 -8.37 7.60 -9.35
C ALA A 190 -9.41 6.55 -8.91
N ASP A 191 -9.05 5.63 -8.01
CA ASP A 191 -10.00 4.65 -7.48
C ASP A 191 -11.12 5.32 -6.64
N ALA A 192 -10.78 6.34 -5.86
CA ALA A 192 -11.75 7.16 -5.13
C ALA A 192 -12.67 7.96 -6.08
N GLU A 193 -12.16 8.41 -7.23
CA GLU A 193 -12.90 9.14 -8.27
C GLU A 193 -13.73 8.22 -9.17
N GLY A 194 -13.55 6.89 -9.08
CA GLY A 194 -14.21 5.91 -9.92
C GLY A 194 -13.60 5.73 -11.31
N ASP A 195 -12.43 6.34 -11.57
CA ASP A 195 -11.64 6.11 -12.78
C ASP A 195 -10.84 4.81 -12.66
N LYS A 196 -11.52 3.71 -13.01
CA LYS A 196 -10.97 2.35 -12.89
C LYS A 196 -9.73 2.12 -13.75
N ASP A 197 -9.67 2.72 -14.93
CA ASP A 197 -8.57 2.48 -15.88
C ASP A 197 -7.29 3.15 -15.37
N THR A 198 -7.38 4.40 -14.91
CA THR A 198 -6.28 5.11 -14.28
C THR A 198 -5.86 4.42 -12.98
N ALA A 199 -6.82 4.01 -12.14
CA ALA A 199 -6.53 3.30 -10.89
C ALA A 199 -5.72 2.03 -11.15
N LYS A 200 -6.20 1.12 -12.01
CA LYS A 200 -5.50 -0.12 -12.34
C LYS A 200 -4.11 0.14 -12.92
N ARG A 201 -3.98 1.10 -13.84
CA ARG A 201 -2.69 1.44 -14.45
C ARG A 201 -1.66 1.90 -13.41
N TYR A 202 -2.01 2.86 -12.57
CA TYR A 202 -1.06 3.48 -11.65
C TYR A 202 -0.78 2.61 -10.41
N ILE A 203 -1.76 1.87 -9.90
CA ILE A 203 -1.52 0.88 -8.85
C ILE A 203 -0.61 -0.24 -9.36
N ARG A 204 -0.78 -0.72 -10.60
CA ARG A 204 0.14 -1.71 -11.18
C ARG A 204 1.57 -1.19 -11.29
N LEU A 205 1.75 0.04 -11.77
CA LEU A 205 3.06 0.69 -11.81
C LEU A 205 3.71 0.76 -10.41
N ALA A 206 2.93 1.05 -9.37
CA ALA A 206 3.41 1.03 -7.99
C ALA A 206 3.76 -0.39 -7.51
N ALA A 207 2.96 -1.41 -7.85
CA ALA A 207 3.14 -2.80 -7.45
C ALA A 207 4.38 -3.46 -8.09
N GLU A 208 4.76 -3.05 -9.29
CA GLU A 208 5.94 -3.53 -10.04
C GLU A 208 7.28 -2.97 -9.51
N THR A 209 7.23 -2.07 -8.53
CA THR A 209 8.42 -1.47 -7.90
C THR A 209 9.41 -2.55 -7.40
N PRO A 210 10.73 -2.30 -7.48
CA PRO A 210 11.73 -3.16 -6.84
C PRO A 210 11.71 -3.08 -5.31
N LEU A 211 11.02 -2.09 -4.73
CA LEU A 211 10.99 -1.85 -3.29
C LEU A 211 10.33 -3.00 -2.51
N SER A 212 10.86 -3.27 -1.32
CA SER A 212 10.46 -4.36 -0.42
C SER A 212 9.88 -3.90 0.91
N HIS A 213 9.71 -2.59 1.10
CA HIS A 213 9.12 -2.03 2.32
C HIS A 213 7.61 -2.27 2.39
N TYR A 214 7.03 -1.95 3.54
CA TYR A 214 5.62 -2.17 3.85
C TYR A 214 4.66 -1.71 2.74
N MET A 215 4.72 -0.42 2.36
CA MET A 215 3.79 0.12 1.35
C MET A 215 3.94 -0.51 -0.04
N ALA A 216 5.12 -1.02 -0.41
CA ALA A 216 5.27 -1.74 -1.66
C ALA A 216 4.52 -3.08 -1.65
N ASP A 217 4.45 -3.74 -0.48
CA ASP A 217 3.61 -4.93 -0.33
C ASP A 217 2.13 -4.58 -0.33
N VAL A 218 1.72 -3.48 0.30
CA VAL A 218 0.34 -2.97 0.23
C VAL A 218 -0.06 -2.65 -1.21
N ALA A 219 0.81 -2.01 -2.01
CA ALA A 219 0.52 -1.73 -3.41
C ALA A 219 0.25 -3.01 -4.22
N ARG A 220 0.94 -4.12 -3.90
CA ARG A 220 0.70 -5.43 -4.54
C ARG A 220 -0.60 -6.07 -4.09
N VAL A 221 -0.97 -5.92 -2.81
CA VAL A 221 -2.30 -6.32 -2.32
C VAL A 221 -3.37 -5.52 -3.05
N TYR A 222 -3.17 -4.22 -3.22
CA TYR A 222 -4.11 -3.34 -3.88
C TYR A 222 -4.26 -3.68 -5.37
N ASP A 223 -3.15 -3.92 -6.06
CA ASP A 223 -3.13 -4.36 -7.45
C ASP A 223 -3.95 -5.64 -7.66
N GLN A 224 -3.77 -6.63 -6.78
CA GLN A 224 -4.56 -7.86 -6.81
C GLN A 224 -6.04 -7.61 -6.49
N TRP A 225 -6.32 -6.81 -5.45
CA TRP A 225 -7.68 -6.49 -5.03
C TRP A 225 -8.49 -5.78 -6.12
N LEU A 226 -7.86 -4.93 -6.94
CA LEU A 226 -8.50 -4.27 -8.08
C LEU A 226 -8.77 -5.22 -9.27
N GLU A 227 -8.04 -6.33 -9.40
CA GLU A 227 -8.31 -7.34 -10.44
C GLU A 227 -9.50 -8.22 -10.09
N ASP A 228 -9.73 -8.46 -8.80
CA ASP A 228 -10.84 -9.28 -8.30
C ASP A 228 -12.19 -8.54 -8.29
N LYS A 229 -12.24 -7.30 -8.80
CA LYS A 229 -13.39 -6.36 -8.80
C LYS A 229 -13.78 -5.89 -10.20
#